data_AF-A0A177AZ87-F1
#
_entry.id   AF-A0A177AZ87-F1
#
_cell.length_a   1.000
_cell.length_b   1.000
_cell.length_c   1.000
_cell.angle_alpha   90.00
_cell.angle_beta   90.00
_cell.angle_gamma   90.00
#
_symmetry.space_group_name_H-M   'P 1'
#
loop_
_entity.id
_entity.type
_entity.pdbx_description
1 polymer ?
#
loop_
_entity_poly.entity_id
_entity_poly.type
_entity_poly.pdbx_seq_one_letter_code
_entity_poly.pdbx_strand_id
1 'polypeptide(L)' 'MDNSRGNVRILSGETTKCVAEYDFIPENTNELKFNEGDIITIIEKIDNNWYMGALDGKEGIFPKNFVKLV' A
#
# COMPACT_ATOMS: atom_id res chain seq x y z
N MET A 1 6.85 -2.39 -37.45
CA MET A 1 5.87 -1.53 -36.77
C MET A 1 5.57 -2.17 -35.44
N ASP A 2 5.68 -1.37 -34.40
CA ASP A 2 5.60 -1.67 -32.98
C ASP A 2 4.42 -2.57 -32.60
N ASN A 3 4.68 -3.57 -31.78
CA ASN A 3 3.69 -4.02 -30.80
C ASN A 3 4.35 -4.81 -29.66
N SER A 4 5.36 -4.20 -29.05
CA SER A 4 5.90 -4.58 -27.74
C SER A 4 4.85 -4.28 -26.67
N ARG A 5 3.69 -4.95 -26.74
CA ARG A 5 2.73 -5.00 -25.63
C ARG A 5 3.44 -5.78 -24.53
N GLY A 6 4.17 -5.04 -23.70
CA GLY A 6 4.73 -5.54 -22.47
C GLY A 6 3.63 -6.30 -21.76
N ASN A 7 3.83 -7.61 -21.63
CA ASN A 7 3.06 -8.42 -20.71
C ASN A 7 3.32 -7.81 -19.32
N VAL A 8 2.49 -6.86 -18.91
CA VAL A 8 2.38 -6.49 -17.50
C VAL A 8 1.89 -7.76 -16.84
N ARG A 9 2.83 -8.46 -16.21
CA ARG A 9 2.58 -9.65 -15.41
C ARG A 9 1.69 -9.16 -14.28
N ILE A 10 0.38 -9.30 -14.45
CA ILE A 10 -0.55 -9.23 -13.34
C ILE A 10 -0.15 -10.42 -12.48
N LEU A 11 0.68 -10.16 -11.46
CA LEU A 11 1.09 -11.16 -10.50
C LEU A 11 -0.20 -11.58 -9.81
N SER A 12 -0.66 -12.78 -10.16
CA SER A 12 -1.71 -13.53 -9.51
C SER A 12 -1.26 -13.91 -8.09
N GLY A 13 -1.16 -12.91 -7.23
CA GLY A 13 -1.05 -13.02 -5.78
C GLY A 13 -2.18 -12.20 -5.21
N GLU A 14 -2.97 -12.80 -4.32
CA GLU A 14 -4.01 -12.10 -3.56
C GLU A 14 -3.40 -10.84 -2.93
N THR A 15 -3.70 -9.68 -3.51
CA THR A 15 -3.22 -8.40 -2.99
C THR A 15 -4.15 -8.02 -1.86
N THR A 16 -3.69 -8.25 -0.63
CA THR A 16 -4.41 -7.81 0.57
C THR A 16 -4.49 -6.29 0.52
N LYS A 17 -5.71 -5.75 0.59
CA LYS A 17 -5.94 -4.31 0.61
C LYS A 17 -6.42 -3.88 1.98
N CYS A 18 -6.20 -2.62 2.29
CA CYS A 18 -6.83 -1.97 3.42
C CYS A 18 -7.35 -0.60 3.01
N VAL A 19 -8.34 -0.13 3.75
CA VAL A 19 -8.82 1.25 3.70
C VAL A 19 -8.25 2.01 4.89
N ALA A 20 -7.74 3.20 4.67
CA ALA A 20 -7.36 4.10 5.75
C ALA A 20 -8.60 4.57 6.52
N GLU A 21 -8.65 4.33 7.83
CA GLU A 21 -9.71 4.85 8.70
C GLU A 21 -9.41 6.27 9.18
N TYR A 22 -8.15 6.72 9.08
CA TYR A 22 -7.71 8.04 9.50
C TYR A 22 -6.60 8.56 8.57
N ASP A 23 -6.38 9.87 8.57
CA ASP A 23 -5.20 10.43 7.92
C ASP A 23 -3.90 10.09 8.67
N PHE A 24 -2.83 9.89 7.90
CA PHE A 24 -1.52 9.63 8.44
C PHE A 24 -0.47 10.46 7.70
N ILE A 25 0.18 11.32 8.47
CA ILE A 25 1.23 12.21 8.01
C ILE A 25 2.56 11.60 8.44
N PRO A 26 3.38 11.08 7.51
CA PRO A 26 4.65 10.46 7.84
C PRO A 26 5.62 11.51 8.37
N GLU A 27 6.40 11.14 9.38
CA GLU A 27 7.50 11.97 9.89
C GLU A 27 8.83 11.63 9.19
N ASN A 28 8.95 10.41 8.68
CA ASN A 28 10.14 9.87 8.01
C ASN A 28 9.84 9.49 6.55
N THR A 29 10.87 9.48 5.71
CA THR A 29 10.75 9.13 4.28
C THR A 29 10.42 7.66 4.01
N ASN A 30 10.54 6.81 5.03
CA ASN A 30 10.23 5.38 4.96
C ASN A 30 8.74 5.10 5.22
N GLU A 31 8.00 6.09 5.70
CA GLU A 31 6.60 5.96 6.08
C GLU A 31 5.67 6.37 4.93
N LEU A 32 4.55 5.68 4.78
CA LEU A 32 3.61 5.92 3.68
C LEU A 32 2.59 7.00 4.08
N LYS A 33 2.52 8.10 3.33
CA LYS A 33 1.45 9.10 3.49
C LYS A 33 0.14 8.62 2.88
N PHE A 34 -0.96 8.73 3.62
CA PHE A 34 -2.33 8.48 3.15
C PHE A 34 -3.34 9.31 3.93
N ASN A 35 -4.54 9.43 3.39
CA ASN A 35 -5.68 10.13 4.00
C ASN A 35 -6.79 9.12 4.31
N GLU A 36 -7.71 9.48 5.21
CA GLU A 36 -8.93 8.70 5.45
C GLU A 36 -9.64 8.38 4.12
N GLY A 37 -10.00 7.11 3.94
CA GLY A 37 -10.68 6.60 2.74
C GLY A 37 -9.74 6.12 1.63
N ASP A 38 -8.43 6.36 1.72
CA ASP A 38 -7.47 5.85 0.74
C ASP A 38 -7.38 4.31 0.79
N ILE A 39 -7.30 3.68 -0.39
CA ILE A 39 -7.15 2.23 -0.52
C ILE A 39 -5.68 1.90 -0.74
N ILE A 40 -5.07 1.32 0.27
CA ILE A 40 -3.65 0.97 0.28
C ILE A 40 -3.52 -0.52 -0.03
N THR A 41 -2.57 -0.86 -0.88
CA THR A 41 -2.25 -2.28 -1.16
C THR A 41 -1.17 -2.72 -0.20
N ILE A 42 -1.46 -3.69 0.66
CA ILE A 42 -0.47 -4.27 1.56
C ILE A 42 0.45 -5.17 0.73
N ILE A 43 1.73 -4.82 0.76
CA ILE A 43 2.81 -5.59 0.13
C ILE A 43 3.30 -6.65 1.11
N GLU A 44 3.57 -6.26 2.36
CA GLU A 44 4.16 -7.14 3.38
C GLU A 44 3.72 -6.72 4.79
N LYS A 45 3.62 -7.70 5.70
CA LYS A 45 3.50 -7.44 7.13
C LYS A 45 4.89 -7.38 7.75
N ILE A 46 5.32 -6.18 8.14
CA ILE A 46 6.62 -5.96 8.79
C ILE A 46 6.61 -6.61 10.18
N ASP A 47 5.60 -6.30 10.98
CA ASP A 47 5.47 -6.81 12.34
C ASP A 47 4.01 -6.76 12.82
N ASN A 48 3.78 -6.88 14.13
CA ASN A 48 2.43 -6.86 14.68
C ASN A 48 1.80 -5.47 14.71
N ASN A 49 2.56 -4.40 14.49
CA ASN A 49 2.06 -3.03 14.49
C ASN A 49 2.14 -2.35 13.12
N TRP A 50 3.07 -2.75 12.24
CA TRP A 50 3.28 -2.08 10.96
C TRP A 50 3.04 -2.98 9.73
N TYR A 51 2.43 -2.38 8.72
CA TYR A 51 2.33 -2.92 7.37
C TYR A 51 3.20 -2.11 6.41
N MET A 52 3.80 -2.80 5.43
CA MET A 52 4.37 -2.19 4.25
C MET A 52 3.30 -2.19 3.17
N GLY A 53 3.05 -1.05 2.55
CA GLY A 53 2.13 -1.00 1.43
C GLY A 53 2.44 0.07 0.41
N ALA A 54 1.68 0.02 -0.67
CA ALA A 54 1.76 0.92 -1.79
C ALA A 54 0.47 1.71 -1.98
N LEU A 55 0.62 3.02 -2.19
CA LEU A 55 -0.45 3.95 -2.55
C LEU A 55 0.09 4.93 -3.60
N ASP A 56 -0.60 5.10 -4.72
CA ASP A 56 -0.23 6.03 -5.81
C ASP A 56 1.24 5.90 -6.29
N GLY A 57 1.76 4.67 -6.32
CA GLY A 57 3.16 4.40 -6.71
C GLY A 57 4.20 4.81 -5.67
N LYS A 58 3.78 5.23 -4.47
CA LYS A 58 4.64 5.38 -3.29
C LYS A 58 4.54 4.13 -2.45
N GLU A 59 5.66 3.74 -1.86
CA GLU A 59 5.78 2.60 -0.95
C GLU A 59 6.30 3.09 0.39
N GLY A 60 5.79 2.51 1.46
CA GLY A 60 6.25 2.83 2.80
C GLY A 60 5.54 2.03 3.87
N ILE A 61 6.04 2.15 5.09
CA ILE A 61 5.45 1.51 6.26
C ILE A 61 4.37 2.40 6.87
N PHE A 62 3.35 1.78 7.45
CA PHE A 62 2.32 2.49 8.19
C PHE A 62 1.75 1.64 9.33
N PRO A 63 1.25 2.29 10.39
CA PRO A 63 0.66 1.59 11.52
C PRO A 63 -0.68 0.95 11.11
N LYS A 64 -0.83 -0.34 11.44
CA LYS A 64 -2.05 -1.10 11.18
C LYS A 64 -3.30 -0.49 11.85
N ASN A 65 -3.12 0.26 12.95
CA ASN A 65 -4.23 0.81 13.73
C ASN A 65 -4.94 1.97 13.00
N PHE A 66 -4.33 2.50 11.94
CA PHE A 66 -4.88 3.59 11.13
C PHE A 66 -5.61 3.08 9.90
N VAL A 67 -5.63 1.76 9.69
CA VAL A 67 -6.22 1.12 8.52
C VAL A 67 -7.11 -0.05 8.91
N LYS A 68 -8.01 -0.41 8.01
CA LYS A 68 -8.89 -1.56 8.14
C LYS A 68 -8.75 -2.45 6.91
N LEU A 69 -8.42 -3.72 7.13
CA LEU A 69 -8.37 -4.72 6.05
C LEU A 69 -9.75 -4.84 5.39
N VAL A 70 -9.77 -4.94 4.06
CA VAL A 70 -10.98 -5.09 3.24
C VAL A 70 -11.05 -6.45 2.56
#